data_AF-A0A5E7ZY73-F1
#
_entry.id   AF-A0A5E7ZY73-F1
#
_cell.length_a   1.000
_cell.length_b   1.000
_cell.length_c   1.000
_cell.angle_alpha   90.00
_cell.angle_beta   90.00
_cell.angle_gamma   90.00
#
_symmetry.space_group_name_H-M   'P 1'
#
loop_
_entity.id
_entity.type
_entity.pdbx_description
1 polymer ?
#
loop_
_entity_poly.entity_id
_entity_poly.type
_entity_poly.pdbx_seq_one_letter_code
_entity_poly.pdbx_strand_id
1 'polypeptide(L)'
;MIRAKGHFWLATRPDWCGELAQAGAQTMTQALGRWWAAIPPARHPTGEAFQAMMAEKWSPVWGDRRQELVFIGIGMDQADIRRRLDACLLPATAFTPQLWADLPDPFPAWGVREAA
;
A
#
# COMPACT_ATOMS: atom_id res chain seq x y z
N MET A 1 12.73 -9.99 15.02
CA MET A 1 11.88 -8.81 14.72
C MET A 1 10.99 -8.56 15.91
N ILE A 2 10.91 -7.33 16.42
CA ILE A 2 10.10 -6.98 17.59
C ILE A 2 8.82 -6.27 17.16
N ARG A 3 8.93 -5.35 16.20
CA ARG A 3 7.79 -4.61 15.62
C ARG A 3 7.96 -4.41 14.11
N ALA A 4 6.84 -4.23 13.42
CA ALA A 4 6.79 -3.68 12.07
C ALA A 4 5.59 -2.75 11.96
N LYS A 5 5.74 -1.66 11.20
CA LYS A 5 4.63 -0.74 10.90
C LYS A 5 4.82 -0.14 9.51
N GLY A 6 3.72 0.19 8.84
CA GLY A 6 3.79 1.03 7.67
C GLY A 6 2.57 0.93 6.78
N HIS A 7 2.72 1.47 5.57
CA HIS A 7 1.70 1.46 4.54
C HIS A 7 2.08 0.48 3.44
N PHE A 8 1.09 -0.22 2.92
CA PHE A 8 1.28 -1.12 1.81
C PHE A 8 0.14 -1.08 0.81
N TRP A 9 0.45 -1.53 -0.39
CA TRP A 9 -0.49 -1.59 -1.49
C TRP A 9 -0.68 -3.04 -1.95
N LEU A 10 -1.92 -3.46 -2.20
CA LEU A 10 -2.27 -4.76 -2.77
C LEU A 10 -2.76 -4.59 -4.20
N ALA A 11 -2.26 -5.43 -5.10
CA ALA A 11 -2.69 -5.43 -6.49
C ALA A 11 -4.21 -5.67 -6.60
N THR A 12 -4.73 -6.69 -5.92
CA THR A 12 -6.16 -7.05 -5.83
C THR A 12 -7.04 -5.95 -5.26
N ARG A 13 -6.47 -4.97 -4.55
CA ARG A 13 -7.19 -3.84 -3.92
C ARG A 13 -6.56 -2.51 -4.36
N PRO A 14 -6.62 -2.15 -5.66
CA PRO A 14 -5.84 -1.07 -6.24
C PRO A 14 -6.16 0.31 -5.66
N ASP A 15 -7.34 0.47 -5.08
CA ASP A 15 -7.83 1.75 -4.58
C ASP A 15 -7.45 2.03 -3.13
N TRP A 16 -7.09 0.99 -2.37
CA TRP A 16 -6.89 1.07 -0.92
C TRP A 16 -5.41 1.16 -0.55
N CYS A 17 -5.11 2.06 0.37
CA CYS A 17 -3.88 2.09 1.14
C CYS A 17 -4.07 1.20 2.38
N GLY A 18 -3.32 0.11 2.47
CA GLY A 18 -3.29 -0.78 3.62
C GLY A 18 -2.34 -0.28 4.70
N GLU A 19 -2.66 -0.50 5.96
CA GLU A 19 -1.76 -0.32 7.10
C GLU A 19 -1.36 -1.68 7.66
N LEU A 20 -0.06 -1.87 7.90
CA LEU A 20 0.49 -2.97 8.67
C LEU A 20 0.84 -2.49 10.07
N ALA A 21 0.43 -3.23 11.09
CA ALA A 21 0.91 -3.07 12.46
C ALA A 21 1.22 -4.44 13.07
N GLN A 22 2.47 -4.64 13.48
CA GLN A 22 2.94 -5.88 14.09
C GLN A 22 3.67 -5.56 15.40
N ALA A 23 3.32 -6.28 16.46
CA ALA A 23 3.99 -6.24 17.75
C ALA A 23 4.04 -7.66 18.36
N GLY A 24 5.24 -8.17 18.62
CA GLY A 24 5.42 -9.55 19.08
C GLY A 24 4.82 -10.57 18.11
N ALA A 25 3.97 -11.47 18.60
CA ALA A 25 3.30 -12.47 17.75
C ALA A 25 2.05 -11.94 17.03
N GLN A 26 1.59 -10.72 17.34
CA GLN A 26 0.36 -10.17 16.80
C GLN A 26 0.64 -9.33 15.55
N THR A 27 -0.13 -9.59 14.49
CA THR A 27 -0.09 -8.83 13.24
C THR A 27 -1.51 -8.41 12.88
N MET A 28 -1.69 -7.13 12.56
CA MET A 28 -2.94 -6.55 12.13
C MET A 28 -2.74 -5.86 10.77
N THR A 29 -3.73 -6.00 9.90
CA THR A 29 -3.81 -5.29 8.62
C THR A 29 -5.20 -4.69 8.45
N GLN A 30 -5.26 -3.46 7.95
CA GLN A 30 -6.53 -2.74 7.75
C GLN A 30 -6.41 -1.73 6.61
N ALA A 31 -7.54 -1.23 6.09
CA ALA A 31 -7.52 -0.06 5.22
C ALA A 31 -7.27 1.21 6.06
N LEU A 32 -6.25 1.97 5.66
CA LEU A 32 -5.98 3.29 6.19
C LEU A 32 -6.79 4.38 5.47
N GLY A 33 -7.07 4.16 4.19
CA GLY A 33 -7.76 5.11 3.32
C GLY A 33 -7.59 4.74 1.86
N ARG A 34 -7.93 5.66 0.96
CA ARG A 34 -7.75 5.49 -0.49
C ARG A 34 -6.52 6.25 -0.98
N TRP A 35 -5.89 5.73 -2.02
CA TRP A 35 -4.85 6.46 -2.76
C TRP A 35 -5.46 7.66 -3.50
N TRP A 36 -4.74 8.78 -3.61
CA TRP A 36 -5.23 9.94 -4.37
C TRP A 36 -5.45 9.60 -5.83
N ALA A 37 -4.64 8.71 -6.39
CA ALA A 37 -4.82 8.16 -7.73
C ALA A 37 -6.05 7.26 -7.91
N ALA A 38 -6.80 6.96 -6.84
CA ALA A 38 -8.10 6.31 -6.87
C ALA A 38 -9.27 7.28 -6.60
N ILE A 39 -8.98 8.55 -6.31
CA ILE A 39 -9.96 9.59 -6.07
C ILE A 39 -10.08 10.46 -7.34
N PRO A 40 -11.30 10.79 -7.82
CA PRO A 40 -11.46 11.71 -8.94
C PRO A 40 -10.77 13.07 -8.68
N PRO A 41 -10.03 13.64 -9.65
CA PRO A 41 -9.27 14.88 -9.45
C PRO A 41 -10.09 16.07 -8.92
N ALA A 42 -11.38 16.14 -9.28
CA ALA A 42 -12.30 17.16 -8.79
C ALA A 42 -12.53 17.13 -7.26
N ARG A 43 -12.19 16.02 -6.58
CA ARG A 43 -12.29 15.86 -5.13
C ARG A 43 -10.94 16.00 -4.42
N HIS A 44 -9.87 16.27 -5.16
CA HIS A 44 -8.56 16.50 -4.56
C HIS A 44 -8.51 17.86 -3.86
N PRO A 45 -7.77 17.99 -2.75
CA PRO A 45 -7.53 19.28 -2.14
C PRO A 45 -6.90 20.29 -3.12
N THR A 46 -7.34 21.53 -3.05
CA THR A 46 -6.74 22.64 -3.80
C THR A 46 -5.71 23.36 -2.92
N GLY A 47 -4.47 23.50 -3.40
CA GLY A 47 -3.43 24.26 -2.70
C GLY A 47 -2.02 23.83 -3.08
N GLU A 48 -1.06 24.76 -3.02
CA GLU A 48 0.33 24.52 -3.44
C GLU A 48 1.01 23.39 -2.68
N ALA A 49 0.76 23.27 -1.37
CA ALA A 49 1.33 22.19 -0.56
C ALA A 49 0.90 20.79 -1.01
N PHE A 50 -0.39 20.62 -1.36
CA PHE A 50 -0.89 19.35 -1.89
C PHE A 50 -0.28 19.05 -3.26
N GLN A 51 -0.22 20.05 -4.14
CA GLN A 51 0.36 19.90 -5.47
C GLN A 51 1.85 19.54 -5.41
N ALA A 52 2.62 20.18 -4.52
CA ALA A 52 4.03 19.87 -4.30
C ALA A 52 4.23 18.43 -3.78
N MET A 53 3.44 18.02 -2.77
CA MET A 53 3.49 16.65 -2.23
C MET A 53 3.14 15.60 -3.31
N MET A 54 2.12 15.86 -4.13
CA MET A 54 1.77 14.97 -5.23
C MET A 54 2.89 14.94 -6.26
N ALA A 55 3.41 16.08 -6.71
CA ALA A 55 4.52 16.12 -7.66
C ALA A 55 5.76 15.34 -7.18
N GLU A 56 6.07 15.37 -5.88
CA GLU A 56 7.19 14.62 -5.29
C GLU A 56 6.97 13.10 -5.30
N LYS A 57 5.76 12.64 -4.98
CA LYS A 57 5.47 11.22 -4.74
C LYS A 57 4.76 10.51 -5.88
N TRP A 58 4.39 11.24 -6.94
CA TRP A 58 3.59 10.70 -8.03
C TRP A 58 4.41 9.91 -9.04
N SER A 59 4.04 8.66 -9.23
CA SER A 59 4.49 7.84 -10.34
C SER A 59 3.59 8.06 -11.56
N PRO A 60 4.15 8.20 -12.78
CA PRO A 60 3.35 8.26 -14.01
C PRO A 60 2.55 6.97 -14.27
N VAL A 61 3.00 5.83 -13.73
CA VAL A 61 2.34 4.53 -13.91
C VAL A 61 1.41 4.22 -12.73
N TRP A 62 1.88 4.47 -11.50
CA TRP A 62 1.22 3.98 -10.30
C TRP A 62 0.42 5.06 -9.54
N GLY A 63 0.58 6.34 -9.91
CA GLY A 63 0.09 7.46 -9.12
C GLY A 63 0.85 7.58 -7.80
N ASP A 64 0.15 7.89 -6.70
CA ASP A 64 0.74 7.99 -5.36
C ASP A 64 0.86 6.65 -4.61
N ARG A 65 0.47 5.53 -5.25
CA ARG A 65 0.53 4.17 -4.70
C ARG A 65 1.97 3.74 -4.43
N ARG A 66 2.25 3.30 -3.19
CA ARG A 66 3.61 2.91 -2.78
C ARG A 66 3.62 1.95 -1.58
N GLN A 67 4.79 1.37 -1.33
CA GLN A 67 5.09 0.52 -0.19
C GLN A 67 6.06 1.28 0.75
N GLU A 68 5.68 1.49 2.00
CA GLU A 68 6.52 2.14 3.02
C GLU A 68 6.42 1.34 4.32
N LEU A 69 7.38 0.43 4.56
CA LEU A 69 7.37 -0.45 5.72
C LEU A 69 8.64 -0.26 6.55
N VAL A 70 8.48 -0.22 7.88
CA VAL A 70 9.56 -0.15 8.85
C VAL A 70 9.55 -1.43 9.68
N PHE A 71 10.73 -2.05 9.82
CA PHE A 71 10.96 -3.22 10.67
C PHE A 71 11.93 -2.84 11.78
N ILE A 72 11.62 -3.22 13.02
CA ILE A 72 12.40 -2.88 14.21
C ILE A 72 12.75 -4.15 14.97
N GLY A 73 14.03 -4.35 15.24
CA GLY A 73 14.54 -5.51 15.97
C GLY A 73 16.06 -5.56 16.02
N ILE A 74 16.58 -6.54 16.75
CA ILE A 74 18.02 -6.78 16.91
C ILE A 74 18.41 -8.00 16.07
N GLY A 75 19.60 -7.97 15.44
CA GLY A 75 20.11 -9.08 14.63
C GLY A 75 19.26 -9.41 13.40
N MET A 76 18.62 -8.40 12.80
CA MET A 76 17.78 -8.60 11.63
C MET A 76 18.62 -8.80 10.37
N ASP A 77 18.26 -9.79 9.55
CA ASP A 77 18.79 -9.95 8.20
C ASP A 77 18.01 -9.05 7.23
N GLN A 78 18.56 -7.87 6.94
CA GLN A 78 17.95 -6.93 6.02
C GLN A 78 17.85 -7.48 4.59
N ALA A 79 18.82 -8.29 4.15
CA ALA A 79 18.85 -8.81 2.79
C ALA A 79 17.75 -9.85 2.58
N ASP A 80 17.56 -10.76 3.55
CA ASP A 80 16.46 -11.72 3.50
C ASP A 80 15.09 -11.03 3.56
N ILE A 81 14.92 -10.03 4.42
CA ILE A 81 13.66 -9.26 4.51
C ILE A 81 13.33 -8.63 3.16
N ARG A 82 14.30 -7.94 2.53
CA ARG A 82 14.10 -7.32 1.20
C ARG A 82 13.76 -8.36 0.14
N ARG A 83 14.53 -9.45 0.05
CA ARG A 83 14.29 -10.53 -0.90
C ARG A 83 12.88 -11.11 -0.77
N ARG A 84 12.38 -11.27 0.46
CA ARG A 84 11.02 -11.78 0.71
C ARG A 84 9.94 -10.77 0.33
N LEU A 85 10.17 -9.47 0.53
CA LEU A 85 9.25 -8.43 0.08
C LEU A 85 9.24 -8.30 -1.45
N ASP A 86 10.41 -8.38 -2.09
CA ASP A 86 10.56 -8.32 -3.55
C ASP A 86 9.86 -9.50 -4.23
N ALA A 87 9.90 -10.69 -3.61
CA ALA A 87 9.19 -11.87 -4.10
C ALA A 87 7.66 -11.72 -4.09
N CYS A 88 7.11 -10.74 -3.36
CA CYS A 88 5.68 -10.43 -3.35
C CYS A 88 5.27 -9.44 -4.46
N LEU A 89 6.22 -8.83 -5.17
CA LEU A 89 5.93 -7.85 -6.20
C LEU A 89 5.43 -8.52 -7.47
N LEU A 90 4.40 -7.94 -8.10
CA LEU A 90 4.00 -8.34 -9.44
C LEU A 90 5.02 -7.80 -10.45
N PRO A 91 5.44 -8.61 -11.46
CA PRO A 91 6.31 -8.16 -12.54
C PRO A 91 5.53 -7.33 -13.58
N ALA A 92 4.77 -6.33 -13.11
CA ALA A 92 3.93 -5.48 -13.93
C ALA A 92 4.67 -4.20 -14.30
N THR A 93 4.58 -3.82 -15.58
CA THR A 93 5.17 -2.56 -16.12
C THR A 93 4.11 -1.50 -16.42
N ALA A 94 2.84 -1.86 -16.35
CA ALA A 94 1.70 -0.98 -16.57
C ALA A 94 0.60 -1.24 -15.54
N PHE A 95 -0.17 -0.19 -15.20
CA PHE A 95 -1.29 -0.29 -14.30
C PHE A 95 -2.50 -0.92 -15.00
N THR A 96 -2.68 -2.22 -14.82
CA THR A 96 -3.70 -3.04 -15.48
C THR A 96 -4.53 -3.81 -14.46
N PRO A 97 -5.32 -3.12 -13.63
CA PRO A 97 -5.86 -3.75 -12.43
C PRO A 97 -6.88 -4.85 -12.63
N GLN A 98 -7.42 -4.94 -13.84
CA GLN A 98 -8.32 -6.00 -14.24
C GLN A 98 -7.59 -7.35 -14.34
N LEU A 99 -6.29 -7.36 -14.64
CA LEU A 99 -5.51 -8.60 -14.81
C LEU A 99 -5.18 -9.31 -13.48
N TRP A 100 -5.28 -8.59 -12.35
CA TRP A 100 -4.90 -9.11 -11.05
C TRP A 100 -6.05 -9.14 -10.04
N ALA A 101 -7.27 -8.83 -10.48
CA ALA A 101 -8.46 -8.80 -9.61
C ALA A 101 -8.76 -10.17 -8.98
N ASP A 102 -8.46 -11.26 -9.70
CA ASP A 102 -8.74 -12.64 -9.28
C ASP A 102 -7.55 -13.34 -8.61
N LEU A 103 -6.46 -12.62 -8.32
CA LEU A 103 -5.35 -13.20 -7.58
C LEU A 103 -5.80 -13.57 -6.15
N PRO A 104 -5.24 -14.65 -5.56
CA PRO A 104 -5.54 -15.01 -4.17
C PRO A 104 -5.22 -13.84 -3.22
N ASP A 105 -6.22 -13.44 -2.44
CA ASP A 105 -6.10 -12.36 -1.46
C ASP A 105 -6.39 -12.89 -0.04
N PRO A 106 -5.34 -13.24 0.73
CA PRO A 106 -5.51 -13.80 2.07
C PRO A 106 -5.76 -12.75 3.15
N PHE A 107 -5.80 -11.46 2.79
CA PHE A 107 -6.01 -10.40 3.78
C PHE A 107 -7.47 -10.35 4.23
N PRO A 108 -7.75 -9.97 5.49
CA PRO A 108 -9.12 -9.78 5.94
C PRO A 108 -9.83 -8.75 5.05
N ALA A 109 -11.15 -8.84 4.93
CA ALA A 109 -11.92 -7.82 4.23
C ALA A 109 -11.66 -6.43 4.86
N TRP A 110 -11.34 -5.44 4.04
CA TRP A 110 -11.11 -4.07 4.51
C TRP A 110 -12.35 -3.22 4.23
N GLY A 111 -12.79 -2.49 5.25
CA GLY A 111 -13.95 -1.62 5.16
C GLY A 111 -15.28 -2.35 5.39
N VAL A 112 -16.08 -1.79 6.30
CA VAL A 112 -17.53 -1.92 6.22
C VAL A 112 -17.93 -1.25 4.90
N ARG A 113 -18.82 -1.88 4.12
CA ARG A 113 -19.46 -1.23 2.95
C ARG A 113 -20.03 0.12 3.41
N GLU A 114 -19.44 1.24 3.01
CA GLU A 114 -20.19 2.49 3.03
C GLU A 114 -21.31 2.36 1.99
N ALA A 115 -22.55 2.41 2.49
CA ALA A 115 -23.75 2.43 1.67
C ALA A 115 -23.77 3.71 0.82
N ALA A 116 -24.42 3.58 -0.34
CA ALA A 116 -24.59 4.58 -1.39
C ALA A 116 -25.09 5.95 -0.91
#